data_AF-A0A5J4DWY4-F1
#
_entry.id   AF-A0A5J4DWY4-F1
#
_cell.length_a   1.000
_cell.length_b   1.000
_cell.length_c   1.000
_cell.angle_alpha   90.00
_cell.angle_beta   90.00
_cell.angle_gamma   90.00
#
_symmetry.space_group_name_H-M   'P 1'
#
loop_
_entity.id
_entity.type
_entity.pdbx_description
1 polymer ?
#
loop_
_entity_poly.entity_id
_entity_poly.type
_entity_poly.pdbx_seq_one_letter_code
_entity_poly.pdbx_strand_id
1 'polypeptide(L)'
;MTKEETGTDLVVHNIKNMLITVEARFFNSVSRFAGSQAFRKVMLPAGSTVGDLIGELAIPAKEIYLVLRNGKDITPSLYGGINTETVLDEGDIVALSGPVPYSWGYGAPVV
;
A
#
# COMPACT_ATOMS: atom_id res chain seq x y z
N MET A 1 -38.79 -26.94 -6.44
CA MET A 1 -38.13 -26.83 -5.12
C MET A 1 -37.15 -25.68 -5.22
N THR A 2 -37.68 -24.47 -5.04
CA THR A 2 -37.01 -23.19 -5.27
C THR A 2 -36.05 -22.96 -4.12
N LYS A 3 -34.75 -22.96 -4.37
CA LYS A 3 -33.76 -22.57 -3.36
C LYS A 3 -33.79 -21.04 -3.29
N GLU A 4 -34.24 -20.52 -2.16
CA GLU A 4 -34.04 -19.13 -1.78
C GLU A 4 -32.54 -18.92 -1.58
N GLU A 5 -31.88 -18.29 -2.56
CA GLU A 5 -30.52 -17.78 -2.38
C GLU A 5 -30.60 -16.53 -1.50
N THR A 6 -30.25 -16.73 -0.23
CA THR A 6 -30.12 -15.70 0.80
C THR A 6 -29.25 -14.55 0.29
N GLY A 7 -29.81 -13.32 0.28
CA GLY A 7 -29.21 -12.12 -0.30
C GLY A 7 -27.86 -11.66 0.25
N THR A 8 -27.27 -12.38 1.20
CA THR A 8 -25.92 -12.15 1.72
C THR A 8 -24.82 -12.64 0.75
N ASP A 9 -25.04 -13.75 0.06
CA ASP A 9 -24.06 -14.31 -0.90
C ASP A 9 -23.92 -13.44 -2.17
N LEU A 10 -25.02 -12.84 -2.63
CA LEU A 10 -25.04 -11.93 -3.78
C LEU A 10 -24.24 -10.64 -3.53
N VAL A 11 -24.21 -10.14 -2.29
CA VAL A 11 -23.43 -8.96 -1.92
C VAL A 11 -21.95 -9.30 -1.88
N VAL A 12 -21.57 -10.43 -1.27
CA VAL A 12 -20.16 -10.85 -1.17
C VAL A 12 -19.57 -11.22 -2.55
N HIS A 13 -20.36 -11.75 -3.47
CA HIS A 13 -19.91 -12.04 -4.84
C HIS A 13 -19.71 -10.77 -5.68
N ASN A 14 -20.54 -9.75 -5.52
CA ASN A 14 -20.40 -8.50 -6.29
C ASN A 14 -19.20 -7.65 -5.83
N ILE A 15 -18.80 -7.73 -4.56
CA ILE A 15 -17.63 -6.99 -4.04
C ILE A 15 -16.32 -7.55 -4.65
N LYS A 16 -16.25 -8.85 -4.97
CA LYS A 16 -15.06 -9.47 -5.58
C LYS A 16 -14.72 -8.93 -6.98
N ASN A 17 -15.68 -8.32 -7.68
CA ASN A 17 -15.49 -7.70 -8.99
C ASN A 17 -15.39 -6.18 -8.95
N MET A 18 -15.53 -5.57 -7.76
CA MET A 18 -15.37 -4.13 -7.61
C MET A 18 -13.88 -3.82 -7.49
N LEU A 19 -13.37 -2.93 -8.34
CA LEU A 19 -12.00 -2.46 -8.27
C LEU A 19 -11.95 -1.13 -7.52
N ILE A 20 -10.91 -0.96 -6.73
CA ILE A 20 -10.52 0.30 -6.12
C ILE A 20 -9.27 0.86 -6.81
N THR A 21 -9.16 2.18 -6.88
CA THR A 21 -7.97 2.89 -7.32
C THR A 21 -7.28 3.51 -6.12
N VAL A 22 -6.02 3.18 -5.93
CA VAL A 22 -5.17 3.75 -4.86
C VAL A 22 -3.99 4.49 -5.48
N GLU A 23 -3.50 5.53 -4.81
CA GLU A 23 -2.31 6.27 -5.21
C GLU A 23 -1.12 5.87 -4.34
N ALA A 24 -0.11 5.24 -4.94
CA ALA A 24 1.16 4.91 -4.30
C ALA A 24 2.18 6.05 -4.51
N ARG A 25 2.74 6.56 -3.41
CA ARG A 25 3.82 7.56 -3.42
C ARG A 25 5.09 6.94 -2.86
N PHE A 26 6.24 7.30 -3.41
CA PHE A 26 7.52 6.65 -3.10
C PHE A 26 8.54 7.67 -2.60
N PHE A 27 9.15 7.39 -1.45
CA PHE A 27 10.09 8.29 -0.79
C PHE A 27 11.42 7.59 -0.49
N ASN A 28 12.48 8.37 -0.29
CA ASN A 28 13.81 7.87 0.08
C ASN A 28 14.30 6.76 -0.85
N SER A 29 14.90 5.69 -0.31
CA SER A 29 15.49 4.61 -1.09
C SER A 29 14.48 3.82 -1.93
N VAL A 30 13.17 3.87 -1.65
CA VAL A 30 12.14 3.24 -2.49
C VAL A 30 11.62 4.14 -3.62
N SER A 31 12.07 5.40 -3.70
CA SER A 31 11.72 6.31 -4.82
C SER A 31 12.11 5.74 -6.20
N ARG A 32 13.14 4.89 -6.24
CA ARG A 32 13.55 4.16 -7.46
C ARG A 32 12.47 3.25 -8.06
N PHE A 33 11.48 2.83 -7.27
CA PHE A 33 10.36 2.01 -7.75
C PHE A 33 9.22 2.84 -8.37
N ALA A 34 9.28 4.18 -8.28
CA ALA A 34 8.28 5.07 -8.86
C ALA A 34 8.35 5.14 -10.39
N GLY A 35 9.48 4.74 -10.99
CA GLY A 35 9.75 4.96 -12.41
C GLY A 35 9.92 6.44 -12.70
N SER A 36 9.26 6.95 -13.75
CA SER A 36 9.35 8.35 -14.17
C SER A 36 8.29 9.28 -13.57
N GLN A 37 7.44 8.78 -12.67
CA GLN A 37 6.32 9.53 -12.09
C GLN A 37 6.56 9.81 -10.60
N ALA A 38 5.99 10.90 -10.09
CA ALA A 38 6.04 11.22 -8.66
C ALA A 38 5.18 10.28 -7.80
N PHE A 39 4.17 9.65 -8.40
CA PHE A 39 3.26 8.68 -7.79
C PHE A 39 2.75 7.70 -8.86
N ARG A 40 2.18 6.56 -8.44
CA ARG A 40 1.54 5.58 -9.32
C ARG A 40 0.11 5.33 -8.88
N LYS A 41 -0.84 5.37 -9.81
CA LYS A 41 -2.19 4.87 -9.56
C LYS A 41 -2.22 3.37 -9.81
N VAL A 42 -2.72 2.61 -8.84
CA VAL A 42 -2.81 1.15 -8.88
C VAL A 42 -4.27 0.76 -8.72
N MET A 43 -4.77 -0.08 -9.61
CA MET A 43 -6.11 -0.65 -9.51
C MET A 43 -6.01 -2.01 -8.82
N LEU A 44 -6.76 -2.20 -7.75
CA LEU A 44 -6.77 -3.42 -6.94
C LEU A 44 -8.21 -3.89 -6.73
N PRO A 45 -8.46 -5.19 -6.47
CA PRO A 45 -9.75 -5.64 -5.97
C PRO A 45 -10.15 -4.92 -4.68
N ALA A 46 -11.44 -4.64 -4.51
CA ALA A 46 -11.98 -4.14 -3.26
C ALA A 46 -11.71 -5.14 -2.13
N GLY A 47 -11.29 -4.63 -0.98
CA GLY A 47 -10.82 -5.46 0.13
C GLY A 47 -9.33 -5.83 0.05
N SER A 48 -8.62 -5.43 -1.00
CA SER A 48 -7.16 -5.53 -1.04
C SER A 48 -6.49 -4.77 0.09
N THR A 49 -5.32 -5.27 0.46
CA THR A 49 -4.54 -4.80 1.59
C THR A 49 -3.30 -4.03 1.14
N VAL A 50 -2.61 -3.42 2.10
CA VAL A 50 -1.27 -2.84 1.88
C VAL A 50 -0.28 -3.90 1.39
N GLY A 51 -0.38 -5.14 1.88
CA GLY A 51 0.45 -6.25 1.39
C GLY A 51 0.23 -6.53 -0.09
N ASP A 52 -1.02 -6.54 -0.54
CA ASP A 52 -1.37 -6.74 -1.95
C ASP A 52 -0.82 -5.61 -2.84
N LEU A 53 -0.95 -4.35 -2.38
CA LEU A 53 -0.38 -3.21 -3.08
C LEU A 53 1.15 -3.31 -3.20
N ILE A 54 1.85 -3.68 -2.13
CA ILE A 54 3.31 -3.86 -2.15
C ILE A 54 3.71 -4.97 -3.13
N GLY A 55 2.95 -6.06 -3.14
CA GLY A 55 3.13 -7.17 -4.10
C GLY A 55 2.96 -6.71 -5.54
N GLU A 56 1.90 -5.96 -5.83
CA GLU A 56 1.59 -5.42 -7.17
C GLU A 56 2.66 -4.42 -7.63
N LEU A 57 3.22 -3.63 -6.71
CA LEU A 57 4.33 -2.71 -6.99
C LEU A 57 5.69 -3.42 -7.13
N ALA A 58 5.76 -4.72 -6.82
CA ALA A 58 6.96 -5.53 -6.81
C ALA A 58 8.09 -4.95 -5.94
N ILE A 59 7.73 -4.32 -4.81
CA ILE A 59 8.72 -3.76 -3.88
C ILE A 59 9.04 -4.80 -2.81
N PRO A 60 10.32 -5.16 -2.61
CA PRO A 60 10.68 -6.06 -1.52
C PRO A 60 10.30 -5.43 -0.17
N ALA A 61 9.48 -6.13 0.64
CA ALA A 61 9.00 -5.59 1.92
C ALA A 61 10.13 -5.11 2.85
N LYS A 62 11.30 -5.77 2.82
CA LYS A 62 12.51 -5.39 3.57
C LYS A 62 13.08 -4.01 3.22
N GLU A 63 12.70 -3.45 2.08
CA GLU A 63 13.13 -2.12 1.64
C GLU A 63 12.19 -1.02 2.11
N ILE A 64 10.99 -1.37 2.58
CA ILE A 64 10.01 -0.43 3.09
C ILE A 64 10.17 -0.37 4.61
N TYR A 65 10.33 0.84 5.13
CA TYR A 65 10.60 1.11 6.54
C TYR A 65 9.42 1.81 7.22
N LEU A 66 8.68 2.62 6.46
CA LEU A 66 7.52 3.37 6.91
C LEU A 66 6.44 3.33 5.84
N VAL A 67 5.19 3.12 6.27
CA VAL A 67 4.00 3.22 5.42
C VAL A 67 2.99 4.15 6.06
N LEU A 68 2.56 5.16 5.29
CA LEU A 68 1.47 6.04 5.69
C LEU A 68 0.26 5.79 4.80
N ARG A 69 -0.92 5.63 5.40
CA ARG A 69 -2.21 5.65 4.70
C ARG A 69 -2.89 6.98 4.97
N ASN A 70 -3.13 7.78 3.94
CA ASN A 70 -3.72 9.12 4.04
C ASN A 70 -3.01 10.00 5.08
N GLY A 71 -1.68 9.90 5.15
CA GLY A 71 -0.85 10.64 6.11
C GLY A 71 -0.79 10.05 7.53
N LYS A 72 -1.54 8.99 7.84
CA LYS A 72 -1.47 8.29 9.12
C LYS A 72 -0.50 7.12 9.06
N ASP A 73 0.41 7.06 10.03
CA ASP A 73 1.30 5.92 10.21
C ASP A 73 0.50 4.67 10.58
N ILE A 74 0.70 3.62 9.78
CA ILE A 74 0.10 2.30 9.97
C ILE A 74 1.15 1.23 10.29
N THR A 75 2.40 1.63 10.52
CA THR A 75 3.43 0.73 11.02
C THR A 75 3.18 0.43 12.50
N PRO A 76 3.05 -0.84 12.89
CA PRO A 76 2.65 -1.21 14.24
C PRO A 76 3.74 -0.93 15.27
N SER A 77 5.02 -0.87 14.86
CA SER A 77 6.12 -0.33 15.68
C SER A 77 7.32 0.08 14.82
N LEU A 78 8.15 0.99 15.34
CA LEU A 78 9.40 1.48 14.72
C LEU A 78 10.42 0.38 14.35
N TYR A 79 10.27 -0.82 14.90
CA TYR A 79 11.11 -1.99 14.64
C TYR A 79 10.30 -3.26 14.28
N GLY A 80 8.98 -3.13 14.21
CA GLY A 80 8.08 -4.20 13.78
C GLY A 80 7.86 -4.08 12.29
N GLY A 81 7.70 -5.23 11.62
CA GLY A 81 7.33 -5.24 10.21
C GLY A 81 6.08 -4.39 9.93
N ILE A 82 5.95 -3.95 8.68
CA ILE A 82 4.80 -3.18 8.21
C ILE A 82 3.51 -3.97 8.45
N ASN A 83 2.44 -3.29 8.86
CA ASN A 83 1.12 -3.90 8.93
C ASN A 83 0.55 -4.10 7.51
N THR A 84 0.86 -5.26 6.92
CA THR A 84 0.40 -5.65 5.58
C THR A 84 -1.10 -5.87 5.51
N GLU A 85 -1.76 -6.15 6.63
CA GLU A 85 -3.18 -6.53 6.70
C GLU A 85 -4.13 -5.31 6.67
N THR A 86 -3.59 -4.09 6.61
CA THR A 86 -4.42 -2.88 6.52
C THR A 86 -5.17 -2.88 5.20
N VAL A 87 -6.50 -2.98 5.27
CA VAL A 87 -7.39 -2.90 4.10
C VAL A 87 -7.37 -1.50 3.51
N LEU A 88 -7.36 -1.41 2.18
CA LEU A 88 -7.38 -0.18 1.39
C LEU A 88 -8.79 0.08 0.84
N ASP A 89 -9.12 1.36 0.72
CA ASP A 89 -10.37 1.86 0.16
C ASP A 89 -10.11 2.70 -1.11
N GLU A 90 -11.16 2.93 -1.90
CA GLU A 90 -11.10 3.79 -3.09
C GLU A 90 -10.54 5.19 -2.75
N GLY A 91 -9.57 5.64 -3.55
CA GLY A 91 -8.96 6.95 -3.43
C GLY A 91 -7.90 7.07 -2.35
N ASP A 92 -7.58 5.98 -1.63
CA ASP A 92 -6.52 6.01 -0.63
C ASP A 92 -5.18 6.39 -1.23
N ILE A 93 -4.44 7.22 -0.48
CA ILE A 93 -3.05 7.57 -0.78
C ILE A 93 -2.15 6.80 0.17
N VAL A 94 -1.30 5.96 -0.37
CA VAL A 94 -0.33 5.15 0.36
C VAL A 94 1.07 5.66 0.08
N ALA A 95 1.73 6.23 1.10
CA ALA A 95 3.13 6.62 1.03
C ALA A 95 4.01 5.48 1.52
N LEU A 96 4.93 5.03 0.66
CA LEU A 96 5.95 4.04 0.97
C LEU A 96 7.29 4.75 1.10
N SER A 97 7.95 4.59 2.24
CA SER A 97 9.26 5.17 2.48
C SER A 97 10.24 4.09 2.91
N GLY A 98 11.38 4.04 2.24
CA GLY A 98 12.50 3.20 2.62
C GLY A 98 13.43 3.91 3.59
N PRO A 99 14.50 3.23 4.04
CA PRO A 99 15.54 3.88 4.83
C PRO A 99 16.11 5.09 4.09
N VAL A 100 16.41 6.15 4.85
CA VAL A 100 17.10 7.32 4.30
C VAL A 100 18.48 6.86 3.81
N PRO A 101 18.82 7.07 2.53
CA PRO A 101 20.15 6.75 2.06
C PRO A 101 21.16 7.63 2.83
N TYR A 102 22.06 6.98 3.59
CA TYR A 102 23.15 7.67 4.28
C TYR A 102 24.01 8.41 3.25
N SER A 103 24.08 9.74 3.36
CA SER A 103 25.11 10.51 2.66
C SER A 103 26.36 10.55 3.54
N TRP A 104 27.44 9.91 3.09
CA TRP A 104 28.74 9.92 3.77
C TRP A 104 29.38 11.33 3.84
N GLY A 105 28.84 12.32 3.11
CA GLY A 105 29.45 13.64 2.95
C GLY A 105 29.01 14.72 3.96
N TYR A 106 27.91 14.53 4.71
CA TYR A 106 27.32 15.64 5.49
C TYR A 106 26.94 15.32 6.93
N GLY A 107 27.18 14.10 7.43
CA GLY A 107 26.99 13.78 8.86
C GLY A 107 25.55 13.96 9.39
N ALA A 108 24.55 14.12 8.50
CA ALA A 108 23.15 14.29 8.84
C ALA A 108 22.27 13.60 7.79
N PRO A 109 21.16 12.95 8.20
CA PRO A 109 20.20 12.38 7.27
C PRO A 109 19.61 13.49 6.39
N VAL A 110 19.55 13.25 5.08
CA VAL A 110 18.88 14.15 4.13
C VAL A 110 17.38 14.04 4.41
N VAL A 111 16.78 15.14 4.89
CA VAL A 111 15.32 15.32 5.06
C VAL A 111 14.68 15.88 3.80
#